data_AF-A0A2W6TA23-F1
#
_entry.id   AF-A0A2W6TA23-F1
#
_cell.length_a   1.000
_cell.length_b   1.000
_cell.length_c   1.000
_cell.angle_alpha   90.00
_cell.angle_beta   90.00
_cell.angle_gamma   90.00
#
_symmetry.space_group_name_H-M   'P 1'
#
loop_
_entity.id
_entity.type
_entity.pdbx_description
1 polymer ?
#
loop_
_entity_poly.entity_id
_entity_poly.type
_entity_poly.pdbx_seq_one_letter_code
_entity_poly.pdbx_strand_id
1 'polypeptide(L)'
;MRRNGYTFDLDAIGRTKDVQGTINRGNPNARARREQSRAGLPDRRPTDDGGHFIAVRFNGPAEDFNHFAQDANFNRGAYRTIEDRWDKAEKAGKRVDVRIMAFYLGQSKRPSQIVVSYEVNGILYRRSFPNERQEKPNAKR
;
A
#
# COMPACT_ATOMS: atom_id res chain seq x y z
N MET A 1 6.36 11.28 -10.23
CA MET A 1 5.13 11.93 -10.74
C MET A 1 4.17 12.25 -9.60
N ARG A 2 3.19 13.15 -9.79
CA ARG A 2 2.22 13.54 -8.74
C ARG A 2 0.78 13.31 -9.20
N ARG A 3 -0.06 12.70 -8.35
CA ARG A 3 -1.47 12.43 -8.62
C ARG A 3 -2.28 12.44 -7.31
N ASN A 4 -3.44 13.09 -7.32
CA ASN A 4 -4.35 13.17 -6.16
C ASN A 4 -3.70 13.64 -4.84
N GLY A 5 -2.68 14.50 -4.92
CA GLY A 5 -1.94 14.99 -3.75
C GLY A 5 -0.78 14.10 -3.28
N TYR A 6 -0.56 12.95 -3.93
CA TYR A 6 0.54 12.04 -3.62
C TYR A 6 1.62 12.09 -4.71
N THR A 7 2.88 11.98 -4.29
CA THR A 7 4.02 11.81 -5.19
C THR A 7 4.38 10.34 -5.25
N PHE A 8 4.46 9.80 -6.47
CA PHE A 8 4.89 8.44 -6.77
C PHE A 8 6.24 8.51 -7.47
N ASP A 9 7.22 7.80 -6.93
CA ASP A 9 8.52 7.58 -7.56
C ASP A 9 8.57 6.15 -8.10
N LEU A 10 8.99 6.03 -9.36
CA LEU A 10 9.02 4.78 -10.09
C LEU A 10 10.48 4.45 -10.39
N ASP A 11 10.81 3.17 -10.43
CA ASP A 11 12.12 2.74 -10.90
C ASP A 11 12.23 2.73 -12.43
N ALA A 12 13.41 2.37 -12.93
CA ALA A 12 13.73 2.38 -14.35
C ALA A 12 12.84 1.46 -15.21
N ILE A 13 12.14 0.50 -14.60
CA ILE A 13 11.22 -0.40 -15.31
C ILE A 13 9.74 -0.12 -14.99
N GLY A 14 9.45 1.04 -14.40
CA GLY A 14 8.09 1.52 -14.14
C GLY A 14 7.41 0.89 -12.92
N ARG A 15 8.14 0.31 -11.97
CA ARG A 15 7.55 -0.14 -10.69
C ARG A 15 7.57 1.00 -9.69
N THR A 16 6.47 1.22 -8.99
CA THR A 16 6.41 2.18 -7.88
C THR A 16 7.30 1.73 -6.73
N LYS A 17 8.33 2.51 -6.39
CA LYS A 17 9.27 2.22 -5.29
C LYS A 17 9.03 3.10 -4.06
N ASP A 18 8.45 4.28 -4.24
CA ASP A 18 8.16 5.23 -3.16
C ASP A 18 6.86 5.97 -3.45
N VAL A 19 6.01 6.11 -2.43
CA VAL A 19 4.79 6.91 -2.46
C VAL A 19 4.76 7.78 -1.22
N GLN A 20 4.56 9.09 -1.38
CA GLN A 20 4.48 10.03 -0.27
C GLN A 20 3.35 11.03 -0.44
N GLY A 21 2.74 11.45 0.66
CA GLY A 21 1.73 12.52 0.64
C GLY A 21 0.94 12.62 1.93
N THR A 22 0.02 13.58 1.97
CA THR A 22 -0.87 13.78 3.11
C THR A 22 -2.21 13.12 2.82
N ILE A 23 -2.69 12.29 3.75
CA ILE A 23 -4.00 11.63 3.64
C ILE A 23 -5.09 12.70 3.50
N ASN A 24 -5.93 12.52 2.48
CA ASN A 24 -7.12 13.33 2.24
C ASN A 24 -8.26 12.42 1.77
N ARG A 25 -9.51 12.80 2.02
CA ARG A 25 -10.65 11.94 1.66
C ARG A 25 -10.85 11.84 0.16
N GLY A 26 -11.06 10.62 -0.30
CA GLY A 26 -11.51 10.32 -1.66
C GLY A 26 -12.94 9.80 -1.71
N ASN A 27 -13.42 9.56 -2.92
CA ASN A 27 -14.68 8.87 -3.16
C ASN A 27 -14.46 7.34 -3.07
N PRO A 28 -14.91 6.65 -2.00
CA PRO A 28 -14.65 5.23 -1.79
C PRO A 28 -15.30 4.31 -2.83
N ASN A 29 -16.21 4.84 -3.67
CA ASN A 29 -16.91 4.07 -4.69
C ASN A 29 -16.13 3.95 -6.00
N ALA A 30 -15.04 4.68 -6.19
CA ALA A 30 -14.18 4.52 -7.36
C ALA A 30 -13.48 3.15 -7.30
N ARG A 31 -13.59 2.34 -8.36
CA ARG A 31 -12.98 1.00 -8.40
C ARG A 31 -12.16 0.83 -9.67
N ALA A 32 -10.88 0.53 -9.52
CA ALA A 32 -9.99 0.18 -10.62
C ALA A 32 -9.87 -1.35 -10.78
N ARG A 33 -10.97 -2.03 -11.13
CA ARG A 33 -11.00 -3.52 -11.16
C ARG A 33 -9.95 -4.11 -12.11
N ARG A 34 -9.73 -3.46 -13.25
CA ARG A 34 -8.75 -3.88 -14.25
C ARG A 34 -7.31 -3.78 -13.73
N GLU A 35 -6.98 -2.70 -13.02
CA GLU A 35 -5.62 -2.52 -12.50
C GLU A 35 -5.33 -3.47 -11.34
N GLN A 36 -6.32 -3.70 -10.46
CA GLN A 36 -6.22 -4.71 -9.41
C GLN A 36 -6.02 -6.14 -9.95
N SER A 37 -6.64 -6.51 -11.07
CA SER A 37 -6.42 -7.84 -11.66
C SER A 37 -5.05 -7.97 -12.33
N ARG A 38 -4.47 -6.88 -12.82
CA ARG A 38 -3.18 -6.85 -13.52
C ARG A 38 -1.97 -6.59 -12.62
N ALA A 39 -2.19 -6.12 -11.40
CA ALA A 39 -1.14 -5.74 -10.47
C ALA A 39 -0.09 -6.86 -10.30
N GLY A 40 1.19 -6.51 -10.51
CA GLY A 40 2.34 -7.40 -10.32
C GLY A 40 2.48 -8.54 -11.34
N LEU A 41 1.66 -8.63 -12.39
CA LEU A 41 1.90 -9.61 -13.46
C LEU A 41 3.25 -9.36 -14.17
N PRO A 42 3.97 -10.41 -14.60
CA PRO A 42 3.61 -11.84 -14.48
C PRO A 42 3.95 -12.48 -13.12
N ASP A 43 4.63 -11.78 -12.23
CA ASP A 43 5.20 -12.32 -10.99
C ASP A 43 4.23 -12.42 -9.79
N ARG A 44 3.00 -11.94 -9.98
CA ARG A 44 1.88 -12.07 -9.05
C ARG A 44 1.66 -13.55 -8.71
N ARG A 45 1.50 -13.84 -7.42
CA ARG A 45 1.11 -15.18 -6.96
C ARG A 45 -0.41 -15.37 -6.97
N PRO A 46 -0.92 -16.60 -7.09
CA PRO A 46 -2.36 -16.88 -7.03
C PRO A 46 -3.05 -16.41 -5.74
N THR A 47 -2.29 -16.30 -4.65
CA THR A 47 -2.78 -15.85 -3.32
C THR A 47 -2.72 -14.34 -3.13
N ASP A 48 -2.16 -13.59 -4.08
CA ASP A 48 -2.07 -12.14 -3.97
C ASP A 48 -3.37 -11.47 -4.41
N ASP A 49 -3.75 -10.41 -3.71
CA ASP A 49 -4.71 -9.40 -4.15
C ASP A 49 -3.99 -8.30 -4.97
N GLY A 50 -4.75 -7.55 -5.77
CA GLY A 50 -4.29 -6.29 -6.34
C GLY A 50 -4.43 -5.17 -5.32
N GLY A 51 -3.46 -5.05 -4.42
CA GLY A 51 -3.44 -4.03 -3.37
C GLY A 51 -3.26 -2.62 -3.93
N HIS A 52 -3.57 -1.62 -3.11
CA HIS A 52 -3.27 -0.21 -3.42
C HIS A 52 -2.15 0.28 -2.51
N PHE A 53 -1.25 1.12 -3.02
CA PHE A 53 -0.36 1.89 -2.17
C PHE A 53 -1.18 2.88 -1.33
N ILE A 54 -2.00 3.70 -1.98
CA ILE A 54 -2.97 4.58 -1.33
C ILE A 54 -4.37 4.06 -1.65
N ALA A 55 -5.14 3.67 -0.64
CA ALA A 55 -6.52 3.23 -0.83
C ALA A 55 -7.43 4.34 -1.40
N VAL A 56 -8.45 3.92 -2.14
CA VAL A 56 -9.46 4.80 -2.76
C VAL A 56 -10.12 5.75 -1.75
N ARG A 57 -10.40 5.27 -0.53
CA ARG A 57 -10.96 6.10 0.57
C ARG A 57 -10.09 7.31 0.91
N PHE A 58 -8.79 7.24 0.61
CA PHE A 58 -7.81 8.30 0.79
C PHE A 58 -7.46 9.01 -0.52
N ASN A 59 -8.40 9.02 -1.48
CA ASN A 59 -8.21 9.62 -2.80
C ASN A 59 -7.07 8.97 -3.60
N GLY A 60 -6.81 7.69 -3.34
CA GLY A 60 -5.84 6.91 -4.08
C GLY A 60 -6.14 6.92 -5.60
N PRO A 61 -5.12 7.15 -6.45
CA PRO A 61 -5.30 7.10 -7.90
C PRO A 61 -5.76 5.72 -8.40
N ALA A 62 -6.52 5.70 -9.49
CA ALA A 62 -7.04 4.47 -10.11
C ALA A 62 -6.03 3.83 -11.08
N GLU A 63 -4.94 4.53 -11.36
CA GLU A 63 -3.89 4.14 -12.29
C GLU A 63 -3.03 2.98 -11.77
N ASP A 64 -2.42 2.24 -12.71
CA ASP A 64 -1.66 1.02 -12.49
C ASP A 64 -0.52 1.19 -11.47
N PHE A 65 0.18 2.31 -11.49
CA PHE A 65 1.27 2.61 -10.56
C PHE A 65 0.83 2.68 -9.08
N ASN A 66 -0.44 2.89 -8.80
CA ASN A 66 -0.96 2.86 -7.43
C ASN A 66 -1.29 1.43 -6.96
N HIS A 67 -1.07 0.42 -7.81
CA HIS A 67 -1.39 -0.96 -7.53
C HIS A 67 -0.14 -1.85 -7.48
N PHE A 68 -0.18 -2.85 -6.60
CA PHE A 68 0.87 -3.87 -6.53
C PHE A 68 0.30 -5.23 -6.13
N ALA A 69 1.00 -6.31 -6.48
CA ALA A 69 0.64 -7.64 -6.00
C ALA A 69 0.94 -7.74 -4.50
N GLN A 70 -0.11 -7.91 -3.69
CA GLN A 70 -0.04 -7.88 -2.23
C GLN A 70 -0.58 -9.20 -1.68
N ASP A 71 0.14 -9.87 -0.79
CA ASP A 71 -0.38 -11.07 -0.12
C ASP A 71 -1.73 -10.76 0.55
N ALA A 72 -2.74 -11.61 0.31
CA ALA A 72 -4.10 -11.33 0.75
C ALA A 72 -4.26 -11.25 2.28
N ASN A 73 -3.46 -12.00 3.06
CA ASN A 73 -3.52 -11.94 4.52
C ASN A 73 -2.92 -10.62 5.02
N PHE A 74 -1.80 -10.21 4.43
CA PHE A 74 -1.19 -8.91 4.71
C PHE A 74 -2.13 -7.75 4.34
N ASN A 75 -2.72 -7.78 3.14
CA ASN A 75 -3.66 -6.78 2.63
C ASN A 75 -4.86 -6.60 3.58
N ARG A 76 -5.54 -7.71 3.89
CA ARG A 76 -6.81 -7.69 4.63
C ARG A 76 -6.63 -7.55 6.16
N GLY A 77 -5.42 -7.81 6.66
CA GLY A 77 -5.09 -7.74 8.08
C GLY A 77 -4.27 -6.50 8.46
N ALA A 78 -2.94 -6.63 8.41
CA ALA A 78 -2.04 -5.63 8.98
C ALA A 78 -2.06 -4.30 8.21
N TYR A 79 -2.16 -4.34 6.89
CA TYR A 79 -2.23 -3.14 6.06
C TYR A 79 -3.53 -2.36 6.32
N ARG A 80 -4.67 -3.05 6.24
CA ARG A 80 -5.98 -2.49 6.60
C ARG A 80 -6.00 -1.86 8.01
N THR A 81 -5.35 -2.48 8.98
CA THR A 81 -5.28 -1.94 10.35
C THR A 81 -4.55 -0.60 10.41
N ILE A 82 -3.51 -0.40 9.58
CA ILE A 82 -2.83 0.89 9.47
C ILE A 82 -3.75 1.91 8.82
N GLU A 83 -4.40 1.55 7.72
CA GLU A 83 -5.35 2.44 7.02
C GLU A 83 -6.48 2.90 7.94
N ASP A 84 -7.04 2.00 8.75
CA ASP A 84 -8.09 2.35 9.71
C ASP A 84 -7.58 3.32 10.80
N ARG A 85 -6.28 3.32 11.14
CA ARG A 85 -5.69 4.32 12.05
C ARG A 85 -5.59 5.69 11.37
N TRP A 86 -5.19 5.72 10.10
CA TRP A 86 -5.12 6.97 9.33
C TRP A 86 -6.49 7.62 9.20
N ASP A 87 -7.51 6.82 8.89
CA ASP A 87 -8.89 7.31 8.80
C ASP A 87 -9.42 7.87 10.12
N LYS A 88 -9.16 7.18 11.24
CA LYS A 88 -9.55 7.69 12.57
C LYS A 88 -8.85 9.00 12.89
N ALA A 89 -7.57 9.11 12.57
CA ALA A 89 -6.79 10.32 12.79
C ALA A 89 -7.30 11.48 11.91
N GLU A 90 -7.52 11.25 10.62
CA GLU A 90 -8.07 12.24 9.68
C GLU A 90 -9.46 12.71 10.12
N LYS A 91 -10.35 11.77 10.51
CA LYS A 91 -11.68 12.10 11.06
C LYS A 91 -11.63 12.94 12.32
N ALA A 92 -10.58 12.79 13.12
CA ALA A 92 -10.33 13.61 14.29
C ALA A 92 -9.66 14.96 13.96
N GLY A 93 -9.58 15.34 12.68
CA GLY A 93 -8.96 16.59 12.22
C GLY A 93 -7.43 16.59 12.28
N LYS A 94 -6.80 15.42 12.48
CA LYS A 94 -5.34 15.31 12.57
C LYS A 94 -4.75 15.19 11.18
N ARG A 95 -3.64 15.88 10.96
CA ARG A 95 -2.82 15.71 9.76
C ARG A 95 -2.12 14.35 9.82
N VAL A 96 -2.21 13.61 8.72
CA VAL A 96 -1.54 12.31 8.55
C VAL A 96 -0.68 12.36 7.31
N ASP A 97 0.63 12.44 7.49
CA ASP A 97 1.61 12.35 6.39
C ASP A 97 2.10 10.91 6.27
N VAL A 98 2.07 10.34 5.07
CA VAL A 98 2.43 8.95 4.82
C VAL A 98 3.57 8.84 3.82
N ARG A 99 4.39 7.81 3.99
CA ARG A 99 5.39 7.35 3.04
C ARG A 99 5.38 5.82 2.97
N ILE A 100 5.28 5.28 1.77
CA ILE A 100 5.19 3.84 1.52
C ILE A 100 6.28 3.48 0.52
N MET A 101 7.17 2.60 0.93
CA MET A 101 8.31 2.15 0.12
C MET A 101 8.13 0.68 -0.23
N ALA A 102 8.28 0.36 -1.51
CA ALA A 102 8.27 -1.01 -2.02
C ALA A 102 9.67 -1.43 -2.41
N PHE A 103 10.07 -2.60 -1.91
CA PHE A 103 11.34 -3.23 -2.24
C PHE A 103 11.08 -4.43 -3.13
N TYR A 104 11.88 -4.57 -4.18
CA TYR A 104 11.74 -5.60 -5.20
C TYR A 104 13.02 -6.42 -5.31
N LEU A 105 12.89 -7.70 -5.62
CA LEU A 105 14.03 -8.57 -5.92
C LEU A 105 14.21 -8.66 -7.44
N GLY A 106 15.41 -8.27 -7.91
CA GLY A 106 15.75 -8.26 -9.32
C GLY A 106 14.72 -7.49 -10.17
N GLN A 107 14.23 -8.13 -11.23
CA GLN A 107 13.27 -7.56 -12.18
C GLN A 107 11.80 -7.86 -11.85
N SER A 108 11.52 -8.51 -10.70
CA SER A 108 10.16 -8.92 -10.35
C SER A 108 9.19 -7.74 -10.24
N LYS A 109 7.99 -7.83 -10.82
CA LYS A 109 6.90 -6.86 -10.68
C LYS A 109 6.16 -6.98 -9.33
N ARG A 110 6.41 -8.04 -8.57
CA ARG A 110 5.89 -8.24 -7.21
C ARG A 110 6.92 -7.75 -6.19
N PRO A 111 6.57 -6.81 -5.28
CA PRO A 111 7.48 -6.41 -4.22
C PRO A 111 7.69 -7.57 -3.23
N SER A 112 8.91 -7.71 -2.71
CA SER A 112 9.22 -8.66 -1.64
C SER A 112 8.89 -8.10 -0.27
N GLN A 113 8.92 -6.78 -0.11
CA GLN A 113 8.70 -6.11 1.18
C GLN A 113 8.07 -4.73 0.97
N ILE A 114 7.20 -4.35 1.90
CA ILE A 114 6.60 -3.02 1.99
C ILE A 114 6.99 -2.39 3.33
N VAL A 115 7.50 -1.16 3.30
CA VAL A 115 7.75 -0.35 4.49
C VAL A 115 6.82 0.84 4.48
N VAL A 116 6.01 0.95 5.53
CA VAL A 116 5.05 2.04 5.72
C VAL A 116 5.55 2.90 6.88
N SER A 117 5.78 4.18 6.61
CA SER A 117 6.06 5.19 7.62
C SER A 117 4.95 6.24 7.57
N TYR A 118 4.47 6.69 8.72
CA TYR A 118 3.46 7.72 8.78
C TYR A 118 3.58 8.54 10.05
N GLU A 119 3.24 9.82 9.96
CA GLU A 119 3.25 10.76 11.07
C GLU A 119 1.83 11.19 11.40
N VAL A 120 1.47 11.16 12.68
CA VAL A 120 0.18 11.71 13.17
C VAL A 120 0.48 12.68 14.30
N ASN A 121 0.20 13.97 14.09
CA ASN A 121 0.49 15.04 15.05
C ASN A 121 1.92 15.00 15.62
N GLY A 122 2.95 14.93 14.75
CA GLY A 122 4.35 14.90 15.19
C GLY A 122 4.86 13.53 15.66
N ILE A 123 3.99 12.52 15.81
CA ILE A 123 4.40 11.18 16.24
C ILE A 123 4.63 10.31 15.01
N LEU A 124 5.88 9.92 14.80
CA LEU A 124 6.29 9.04 13.72
C LEU A 124 6.06 7.57 14.07
N TYR A 125 5.41 6.86 13.16
CA TYR A 125 5.22 5.42 13.20
C TYR A 125 5.88 4.80 11.98
N ARG A 126 6.54 3.66 12.16
CA ARG A 126 7.14 2.89 11.06
C ARG A 126 6.84 1.41 11.23
N ARG A 127 6.45 0.76 10.15
CA ARG A 127 6.22 -0.68 10.09
C ARG A 127 6.82 -1.26 8.81
N SER A 128 7.40 -2.44 8.96
CA SER A 128 7.97 -3.21 7.86
C SER A 128 7.20 -4.51 7.72
N PHE A 129 6.83 -4.86 6.49
CA PHE A 129 6.05 -6.05 6.18
C PHE A 129 6.74 -6.86 5.09
N PRO A 130 7.13 -8.11 5.36
CA PRO A 130 7.40 -9.04 4.27
C PRO A 130 6.10 -9.23 3.48
N ASN A 131 6.16 -9.17 2.15
CA ASN A 131 5.00 -9.41 1.29
C ASN A 131 4.79 -10.92 1.14
N GLU A 132 4.57 -11.58 2.27
CA GLU A 132 4.51 -13.03 2.42
C GLU A 132 3.36 -13.39 3.35
N ARG A 133 2.87 -14.62 3.21
CA ARG A 133 1.89 -15.18 4.15
C ARG A 133 2.55 -15.25 5.53
N GLN A 134 2.04 -14.48 6.48
CA GLN A 134 2.44 -14.67 7.88
C GLN A 134 1.82 -15.98 8.39
N GLU A 135 2.63 -17.02 8.49
CA GLU A 135 2.26 -18.21 9.24
C GLU A 135 2.14 -17.82 10.71
N LYS A 136 1.03 -18.19 11.37
CA LYS A 136 0.97 -18.10 12.83
C LYS A 136 2.09 -19.00 13.36
N PRO A 137 2.93 -18.55 14.31
CA PRO A 137 3.89 -19.45 14.93
C PRO A 137 3.11 -20.64 15.50
N ASN A 138 3.51 -21.85 15.10
CA ASN A 138 2.92 -23.09 15.58
C ASN A 138 2.88 -23.04 17.11
N ALA A 139 1.67 -22.99 17.68
CA ALA A 139 1.49 -23.33 19.08
C ALA A 139 1.86 -24.80 19.21
N LYS A 140 3.08 -25.07 19.70
CA LYS A 140 3.52 -26.43 20.03
C LYS A 140 2.46 -27.05 20.94
N ARG A 141 1.89 -28.16 20.47
CA ARG A 141 1.10 -29.09 21.29
C ARG A 141 1.95 -29.70 22.38
#